data_AF-A0A8I3A039-F1
#
_entry.id   AF-A0A8I3A039-F1
#
_cell.length_a   1.000
_cell.length_b   1.000
_cell.length_c   1.000
_cell.angle_alpha   90.00
_cell.angle_beta   90.00
_cell.angle_gamma   90.00
#
_symmetry.space_group_name_H-M   'P 1'
#
loop_
_entity.id
_entity.type
_entity.pdbx_description
1 polymer ?
#
loop_
_entity_poly.entity_id
_entity_poly.type
_entity_poly.pdbx_seq_one_letter_code
_entity_poly.pdbx_strand_id
1 'polypeptide(L)'
;MANPPAAGDKPDGSPKQGEWDEKELQDSLEHLKLLHIKLRELRTTIPRMLEPLKEKQQSPEALFTSFSNAVTAGHREVQDFTEMRKDAKTTRILDHAAQRRKEEPKGIKPWNGKQDPDWMTPPGSS
;
A
#
# COMPACT_ATOMS: atom_id res chain seq x y z
N MET A 1 -59.29 -2.71 30.36
CA MET A 1 -57.99 -3.36 30.11
C MET A 1 -57.01 -2.26 29.72
N ALA A 2 -56.09 -1.93 30.62
CA ALA A 2 -55.10 -0.87 30.43
C ALA A 2 -53.84 -1.50 29.82
N ASN A 3 -53.34 -0.91 28.73
CA ASN A 3 -52.12 -1.31 28.04
C ASN A 3 -50.92 -0.58 28.71
N PRO A 4 -49.83 -1.26 29.08
CA PRO A 4 -48.64 -0.57 29.60
C PRO A 4 -47.76 -0.03 28.45
N PRO A 5 -47.14 1.15 28.60
CA PRO A 5 -46.09 1.61 27.70
C PRO A 5 -44.69 1.33 28.29
N ALA A 6 -43.77 0.83 27.46
CA ALA A 6 -42.29 0.87 27.55
C ALA A 6 -41.74 -0.28 26.70
N ALA A 7 -40.64 -0.21 25.96
CA ALA A 7 -39.54 0.74 25.86
C ALA A 7 -39.09 0.70 24.38
N GLY A 8 -38.83 1.83 23.74
CA GLY A 8 -37.51 2.42 23.81
C GLY A 8 -36.61 1.79 22.75
N ASP A 9 -36.70 2.30 21.53
CA ASP A 9 -35.64 2.26 20.53
C ASP A 9 -34.31 2.51 21.23
N LYS A 10 -33.44 1.51 21.25
CA LYS A 10 -32.02 1.72 21.54
C LYS A 10 -31.26 1.50 20.24
N PRO A 11 -30.58 2.52 19.71
CA PRO A 11 -29.55 2.29 18.71
C PRO A 11 -28.47 1.50 19.43
N ASP A 12 -28.21 0.27 19.01
CA ASP A 12 -27.06 -0.49 19.47
C ASP A 12 -25.81 0.07 18.80
N GLY A 13 -25.47 1.30 19.18
CA GLY A 13 -24.18 1.93 18.96
C GLY A 13 -23.20 1.46 20.02
N SER A 14 -23.00 0.14 20.11
CA SER A 14 -21.87 -0.41 20.84
C SER A 14 -20.65 -0.33 19.90
N PRO A 15 -19.61 0.49 20.21
CA PRO A 15 -18.40 0.48 19.42
C PRO A 15 -17.76 -0.90 19.57
N LYS A 16 -17.68 -1.65 18.47
CA LYS A 16 -17.05 -2.96 18.46
C LYS A 16 -15.59 -2.76 18.84
N GLN A 17 -15.21 -3.21 20.04
CA GLN A 17 -13.82 -3.27 20.48
C GLN A 17 -13.00 -4.06 19.45
N GLY A 18 -12.26 -3.35 18.58
CA GLY A 18 -11.54 -3.94 17.44
C GLY A 18 -11.76 -3.23 16.10
N GLU A 19 -12.71 -2.29 16.00
CA GLU A 19 -12.84 -1.41 14.84
C GLU A 19 -11.66 -0.44 14.79
N TRP A 20 -10.85 -0.54 13.74
CA TRP A 20 -9.92 0.51 13.37
C TRP A 20 -10.73 1.75 13.08
N ASP A 21 -10.34 2.89 13.66
CA ASP A 21 -11.01 4.14 13.37
C ASP A 21 -10.75 4.57 11.91
N GLU A 22 -11.58 5.49 11.40
CA GLU A 22 -11.49 5.96 10.01
C GLU A 22 -10.08 6.50 9.68
N LYS A 23 -9.42 7.14 10.66
CA LYS A 23 -8.09 7.68 10.48
C LYS A 23 -7.05 6.57 10.33
N GLU A 24 -7.10 5.54 11.18
CA GLU A 24 -6.21 4.39 11.11
C GLU A 24 -6.40 3.60 9.80
N LEU A 25 -7.65 3.49 9.34
CA LEU A 25 -7.97 2.90 8.03
C LEU A 25 -7.36 3.72 6.89
N GLN A 26 -7.54 5.04 6.90
CA GLN A 26 -6.98 5.94 5.89
C GLN A 26 -5.44 5.87 5.86
N ASP A 27 -4.79 5.99 7.02
CA ASP A 27 -3.32 5.91 7.17
C ASP A 27 -2.76 4.55 6.70
N SER A 28 -3.58 3.51 6.76
CA SER A 28 -3.23 2.17 6.33
C SER A 28 -3.44 1.95 4.85
N LEU A 29 -4.49 2.53 4.27
CA LEU A 29 -4.70 2.57 2.83
C LEU A 29 -3.58 3.35 2.13
N GLU A 30 -3.17 4.50 2.67
CA GLU A 30 -2.05 5.28 2.16
C GLU A 30 -0.73 4.50 2.20
N HIS A 31 -0.49 3.78 3.31
CA HIS A 31 0.68 2.90 3.43
C HIS A 31 0.68 1.77 2.39
N LEU A 32 -0.47 1.11 2.19
CA LEU A 32 -0.61 0.07 1.17
C LEU A 32 -0.47 0.63 -0.25
N LYS A 33 -0.97 1.85 -0.50
CA LYS A 33 -0.82 2.55 -1.78
C LYS A 33 0.65 2.77 -2.10
N LEU A 34 1.42 3.31 -1.16
CA LEU A 34 2.86 3.51 -1.32
C LEU A 34 3.60 2.18 -1.55
N LEU A 35 3.26 1.13 -0.78
CA LEU A 35 3.84 -0.21 -0.97
C LEU A 35 3.54 -0.75 -2.39
N HIS A 36 2.34 -0.55 -2.90
CA HIS A 36 1.95 -0.95 -4.25
C HIS A 36 2.73 -0.19 -5.33
N ILE A 37 2.90 1.12 -5.17
CA ILE A 37 3.69 1.96 -6.10
C ILE A 37 5.13 1.43 -6.16
N LYS A 38 5.78 1.24 -5.00
CA LYS A 38 7.15 0.69 -4.94
C LYS A 38 7.25 -0.69 -5.60
N LEU A 39 6.29 -1.60 -5.32
CA LEU A 39 6.25 -2.92 -5.98
C LEU A 39 6.21 -2.81 -7.50
N ARG A 40 5.44 -1.86 -8.03
CA ARG A 40 5.31 -1.66 -9.47
C ARG A 40 6.59 -1.09 -10.08
N GLU A 41 7.24 -0.15 -9.40
CA GLU A 41 8.51 0.46 -9.84
C GLU A 41 9.60 -0.60 -10.05
N LEU A 42 9.59 -1.67 -9.25
CA LEU A 42 10.52 -2.80 -9.37
C LEU A 42 10.50 -3.48 -10.75
N ARG A 43 9.38 -3.40 -11.49
CA ARG A 43 9.28 -3.97 -12.85
C ARG A 43 10.29 -3.37 -13.82
N THR A 44 10.73 -2.15 -13.55
CA THR A 44 11.64 -1.40 -14.42
C THR A 44 13.06 -1.32 -13.86
N THR A 45 13.31 -1.84 -12.65
CA THR A 45 14.62 -1.71 -11.98
C THR A 45 15.74 -2.35 -12.79
N ILE A 46 15.61 -3.62 -13.21
CA ILE A 46 16.65 -4.27 -14.05
C ILE A 46 16.84 -3.54 -15.39
N PRO A 47 15.78 -3.21 -16.16
CA PRO A 47 15.93 -2.40 -17.37
C PRO A 47 16.69 -1.08 -17.15
N ARG A 48 16.44 -0.37 -16.04
CA ARG A 48 17.10 0.89 -15.69
C ARG A 48 18.55 0.69 -15.24
N MET A 49 18.85 -0.40 -14.51
CA MET A 49 20.23 -0.76 -14.18
C MET A 49 21.10 -0.99 -15.43
N LEU A 50 20.51 -1.54 -16.50
CA LEU A 50 21.20 -1.88 -17.74
C LEU A 50 21.16 -0.74 -18.78
N GLU A 51 20.43 0.34 -18.53
CA GLU A 51 20.28 1.46 -19.45
C GLU A 51 21.64 2.08 -19.85
N PRO A 52 22.59 2.31 -18.93
CA PRO A 52 23.88 2.90 -19.29
C PRO A 52 24.71 2.06 -20.27
N LEU A 53 24.48 0.73 -20.33
CA LEU A 53 25.17 -0.18 -21.25
C LEU A 53 24.68 -0.05 -22.70
N LYS A 54 23.53 0.59 -22.93
CA LYS A 54 22.95 0.81 -24.26
C LYS A 54 23.43 2.10 -24.90
N GLU A 55 23.98 3.01 -24.10
CA GLU A 55 24.39 4.34 -24.53
C GLU A 55 25.84 4.36 -25.02
N LYS A 56 26.11 5.19 -26.03
CA LYS A 56 27.48 5.51 -26.42
C LYS A 56 28.08 6.47 -25.39
N GLN A 57 28.93 5.95 -24.52
CA GLN A 57 29.64 6.74 -23.51
C GLN A 57 30.92 7.35 -24.09
N GLN A 58 31.32 8.49 -23.54
CA GLN A 58 32.52 9.23 -23.98
C GLN A 58 33.83 8.54 -23.59
N SER A 59 33.83 7.73 -22.53
CA SER A 59 34.97 6.94 -22.07
C SER A 59 34.54 5.69 -21.26
N PRO A 60 35.45 4.71 -21.06
CA PRO A 60 35.20 3.57 -20.17
C PRO A 60 34.86 3.96 -18.72
N GLU A 61 35.48 5.01 -18.20
CA GLU A 61 35.25 5.51 -16.83
C GLU A 61 33.85 6.11 -16.69
N ALA A 62 33.38 6.84 -17.71
CA ALA A 62 32.02 7.37 -17.76
C ALA A 62 30.97 6.24 -17.79
N LEU A 63 31.24 5.16 -18.54
CA LEU A 63 30.40 3.97 -18.56
C LEU A 63 30.35 3.27 -17.19
N PHE A 64 31.51 3.03 -16.59
CA PHE A 64 31.58 2.40 -15.27
C PHE A 64 30.83 3.21 -14.20
N THR A 65 30.99 4.53 -14.21
CA THR A 65 30.35 5.44 -13.27
C THR A 65 28.83 5.43 -13.43
N SER A 66 28.33 5.61 -14.66
CA SER A 66 26.88 5.61 -14.93
C SER A 66 26.22 4.27 -14.59
N PHE A 67 26.86 3.16 -14.97
CA PHE A 67 26.40 1.82 -14.63
C PHE A 67 26.38 1.58 -13.11
N SER A 68 27.46 1.91 -12.40
CA SER A 68 27.55 1.75 -10.95
C SER A 68 26.48 2.55 -10.21
N ASN A 69 26.19 3.76 -10.68
CA ASN A 69 25.11 4.59 -10.14
C ASN A 69 23.74 3.96 -10.37
N ALA A 70 23.48 3.45 -11.58
CA ALA A 70 22.22 2.79 -11.90
C ALA A 70 21.99 1.51 -11.08
N VAL A 71 23.05 0.70 -10.89
CA VAL A 71 23.01 -0.49 -10.01
C VAL A 71 22.79 -0.10 -8.55
N THR A 72 23.48 0.93 -8.06
CA THR A 72 23.29 1.42 -6.68
C THR A 72 21.88 1.91 -6.44
N ALA A 73 21.31 2.68 -7.39
CA ALA A 73 19.94 3.14 -7.31
C ALA A 73 18.93 1.99 -7.30
N GLY A 74 19.08 1.02 -8.22
CA GLY A 74 18.20 -0.13 -8.25
C GLY A 74 18.32 -1.04 -7.03
N HIS A 75 19.51 -1.16 -6.44
CA HIS A 75 19.69 -1.88 -5.17
C HIS A 75 18.88 -1.22 -4.04
N ARG A 76 18.95 0.12 -3.93
CA ARG A 76 18.17 0.89 -2.95
C ARG A 76 16.67 0.69 -3.13
N GLU A 77 16.17 0.70 -4.36
CA GLU A 77 14.73 0.46 -4.62
C GLU A 77 14.26 -0.92 -4.13
N VAL A 78 15.05 -1.96 -4.39
CA VAL A 78 14.76 -3.33 -3.93
C VAL A 78 14.83 -3.40 -2.40
N GLN A 79 15.83 -2.75 -1.79
CA GLN A 79 15.99 -2.68 -0.35
C GLN A 79 14.78 -1.97 0.30
N ASP A 80 14.46 -0.76 -0.14
CA ASP A 80 13.33 0.04 0.33
C ASP A 80 12.01 -0.75 0.29
N PHE A 81 11.72 -1.41 -0.83
CA PHE A 81 10.52 -2.23 -0.96
C PHE A 81 10.55 -3.40 0.02
N THR A 82 11.68 -4.08 0.14
CA THR A 82 11.83 -5.26 1.00
C THR A 82 11.66 -4.90 2.48
N GLU A 83 12.23 -3.78 2.90
CA GLU A 83 12.11 -3.24 4.25
C GLU A 83 10.66 -2.85 4.53
N MET A 84 10.03 -2.06 3.65
CA MET A 84 8.64 -1.65 3.81
C MET A 84 7.69 -2.85 3.84
N ARG A 85 7.93 -3.87 3.01
CA ARG A 85 7.11 -5.09 2.98
C ARG A 85 7.21 -5.90 4.27
N LYS A 86 8.37 -5.88 4.94
CA LYS A 86 8.64 -6.60 6.19
C LYS A 86 8.31 -5.78 7.45
N ASP A 87 8.04 -4.49 7.29
CA ASP A 87 7.70 -3.63 8.42
C ASP A 87 6.46 -4.12 9.18
N ALA A 88 6.46 -3.84 10.49
CA ALA A 88 5.41 -4.22 11.41
C ALA A 88 4.05 -3.62 11.01
N LYS A 89 4.02 -2.39 10.47
CA LYS A 89 2.79 -1.75 10.00
C LYS A 89 2.19 -2.54 8.83
N THR A 90 2.99 -2.91 7.84
CA THR A 90 2.53 -3.73 6.70
C THR A 90 1.94 -5.05 7.17
N THR A 91 2.61 -5.72 8.11
CA THR A 91 2.14 -7.00 8.65
C THR A 91 0.80 -6.83 9.38
N ARG A 92 0.69 -5.85 10.28
CA ARG A 92 -0.55 -5.53 11.01
C ARG A 92 -1.74 -5.27 10.07
N ILE A 93 -1.52 -4.51 8.99
CA ILE A 93 -2.57 -4.20 8.01
C ILE A 93 -3.05 -5.46 7.28
N LEU A 94 -2.12 -6.30 6.82
CA LEU A 94 -2.46 -7.53 6.10
C LEU A 94 -3.17 -8.54 7.01
N ASP A 95 -2.73 -8.67 8.25
CA ASP A 95 -3.35 -9.54 9.25
C ASP A 95 -4.76 -9.06 9.61
N HIS A 96 -4.95 -7.76 9.81
CA HIS A 96 -6.26 -7.17 10.03
C HIS A 96 -7.20 -7.44 8.83
N ALA A 97 -6.74 -7.19 7.61
CA ALA A 97 -7.53 -7.46 6.40
C ALA A 97 -7.87 -8.96 6.24
N ALA A 98 -6.95 -9.86 6.60
CA ALA A 98 -7.19 -11.31 6.57
C ALA A 98 -8.23 -11.73 7.62
N GLN A 99 -8.17 -11.14 8.83
CA GLN A 99 -9.12 -11.40 9.89
C GLN A 99 -10.53 -10.91 9.50
N ARG A 100 -10.66 -9.67 9.01
CA ARG A 100 -11.95 -9.11 8.57
C ARG A 100 -12.59 -9.93 7.44
N ARG A 101 -11.80 -10.48 6.52
CA ARG A 101 -12.30 -11.40 5.47
C ARG A 101 -12.87 -12.70 6.03
N LYS A 102 -12.34 -13.22 7.14
CA LYS A 102 -12.88 -14.42 7.81
C LYS A 102 -14.18 -14.11 8.54
N GLU A 103 -14.26 -12.95 9.16
CA GLU A 103 -15.44 -12.49 9.91
C GLU A 103 -16.62 -12.12 8.98
N GLU A 104 -16.32 -11.54 7.82
CA GLU A 104 -17.33 -11.00 6.89
C GLU A 104 -17.15 -11.53 5.45
N PRO A 105 -17.29 -12.85 5.23
CA PRO A 105 -16.95 -13.47 3.94
C PRO A 105 -17.82 -13.01 2.77
N LYS A 106 -19.02 -12.46 3.04
CA LYS A 106 -19.96 -11.94 2.03
C LYS A 106 -20.12 -10.41 2.07
N GLY A 107 -19.54 -9.74 3.06
CA GLY A 107 -19.72 -8.29 3.28
C GLY A 107 -18.71 -7.42 2.55
N ILE A 108 -17.55 -7.97 2.20
CA ILE A 108 -16.46 -7.18 1.60
C ILE A 108 -16.61 -7.15 0.08
N LYS A 109 -17.02 -5.99 -0.45
CA LYS A 109 -17.09 -5.76 -1.89
C LYS A 109 -15.68 -5.84 -2.51
N PRO A 110 -15.51 -6.52 -3.66
CA PRO A 110 -14.26 -6.50 -4.40
C PRO A 110 -13.86 -5.07 -4.78
N TRP A 111 -12.58 -4.75 -4.66
CA TRP A 111 -12.04 -3.46 -5.07
C TRP A 111 -12.19 -3.26 -6.58
N ASN A 112 -12.54 -2.04 -6.99
CA ASN A 112 -12.69 -1.64 -8.39
C ASN A 112 -11.91 -0.35 -8.65
N GLY A 113 -10.77 -0.46 -9.33
CA GLY A 113 -9.92 0.69 -9.65
C GLY A 113 -10.58 1.77 -10.54
N LYS A 114 -11.75 1.50 -11.14
CA LYS A 114 -12.53 2.57 -11.81
C LYS A 114 -13.19 3.54 -10.83
N GLN A 115 -13.36 3.15 -9.57
CA GLN A 115 -13.96 3.97 -8.52
C GLN A 115 -12.93 4.80 -7.75
N ASP A 116 -11.64 4.59 -8.03
CA ASP A 116 -10.51 5.27 -7.39
C ASP A 116 -9.49 5.57 -8.50
N PRO A 117 -9.69 6.62 -9.31
CA PRO A 117 -8.84 6.90 -10.49
C PRO A 117 -7.40 7.27 -10.11
N ASP A 118 -7.21 7.88 -8.93
CA ASP A 118 -5.91 8.37 -8.45
C ASP A 118 -5.16 7.32 -7.60
N TRP A 119 -5.61 6.07 -7.61
CA TRP A 119 -5.02 4.96 -6.87
C TRP A 119 -3.53 4.71 -7.20
N MET A 120 -3.03 5.26 -8.32
CA MET A 120 -1.63 5.17 -8.75
C MET A 120 -0.77 6.40 -8.39
N THR A 121 -1.37 7.47 -7.87
CA THR A 121 -0.67 8.73 -7.58
C THR A 121 -0.06 8.70 -6.16
N PRO A 122 1.23 8.97 -5.97
CA PRO A 122 1.83 9.02 -4.63
C PRO A 122 1.12 10.05 -3.72
N PRO A 123 0.99 9.78 -2.41
CA PRO A 123 0.47 10.76 -1.46
C PRO A 123 1.27 12.07 -1.51
N GLY A 124 0.60 13.22 -1.49
CA GLY A 124 1.25 14.54 -1.49
C GLY A 124 1.75 15.05 -2.85
N SER A 125 1.41 14.38 -3.96
CA SER A 125 1.63 14.90 -5.31
C SER A 125 0.44 15.76 -5.74
N SER A 126 0.39 17.02 -5.31
CA SER A 126 -0.58 18.04 -5.77
C SER A 126 0.14 19.34 -6.10
#